data_AF-A0A7J6U162-F1
#
_entry.id   AF-A0A7J6U162-F1
#
_cell.length_a   1.000
_cell.length_b   1.000
_cell.length_c   1.000
_cell.angle_alpha   90.00
_cell.angle_beta   90.00
_cell.angle_gamma   90.00
#
_symmetry.space_group_name_H-M   'P 1'
#
loop_
_entity.id
_entity.type
_entity.pdbx_description
1 polymer ?
#
loop_
_entity_poly.entity_id
_entity_poly.type
_entity_poly.pdbx_seq_one_letter_code
_entity_poly.pdbx_strand_id
1 'polypeptide(L)'
;MRSGCLVEQGTHEELIGKPEEVYHSLVAAQQAAASEANKGGRPSLLRQPSNVSSSVPSHGGPRAEEQSKLVESRTEKEIERERIDAIAKAYKVPWRRIFALSKPESGFYIPALLGAAVFGSVMPF
;
A
#
# COMPACT_ATOMS: atom_id res chain seq x y z
N MET A 1 7.60 -7.41 12.03
CA MET A 1 8.74 -7.03 11.16
C MET A 1 9.20 -5.63 11.54
N ARG A 2 10.50 -5.41 11.74
CA ARG A 2 11.09 -4.10 12.07
C ARG A 2 12.11 -3.78 10.98
N SER A 3 11.96 -2.63 10.34
CA SER A 3 12.87 -2.16 9.28
C SER A 3 13.10 -3.16 8.14
N GLY A 4 12.07 -3.94 7.77
CA GLY A 4 12.14 -4.91 6.67
C GLY A 4 12.76 -6.27 7.02
N CYS A 5 13.19 -6.50 8.26
CA CYS A 5 13.69 -7.79 8.72
C CYS A 5 12.64 -8.52 9.58
N LEU A 6 12.63 -9.86 9.50
CA LEU A 6 11.90 -10.72 10.43
C LEU A 6 12.59 -10.65 11.80
N VAL A 7 11.86 -10.27 12.84
CA VAL A 7 12.42 -9.99 14.19
C VAL A 7 12.14 -11.14 15.16
N GLU A 8 10.96 -11.73 15.04
CA GLU A 8 10.43 -12.72 15.99
C GLU A 8 9.74 -13.83 15.19
N GLN A 9 9.98 -15.08 15.57
CA GLN A 9 9.37 -16.29 15.00
C GLN A 9 9.13 -17.29 16.13
N GLY A 10 7.94 -17.89 16.16
CA GLY A 10 7.53 -18.84 17.19
C GLY A 10 6.03 -19.06 17.15
N THR A 11 5.51 -19.91 18.04
CA THR A 11 4.06 -20.05 18.24
C THR A 11 3.49 -18.86 19.02
N HIS A 12 2.16 -18.72 19.04
CA HIS A 12 1.50 -17.61 19.75
C HIS A 12 1.85 -17.60 21.24
N GLU A 13 1.87 -18.76 21.87
CA GLU A 13 2.16 -18.97 23.27
C GLU A 13 3.62 -18.61 23.60
N GLU A 14 4.55 -19.00 22.72
CA GLU A 14 5.98 -18.67 22.86
C GLU A 14 6.25 -17.16 22.75
N LEU A 15 5.51 -16.46 21.88
CA LEU A 15 5.67 -15.01 21.68
C LEU A 15 4.96 -14.17 22.75
N ILE A 16 3.87 -14.68 23.34
CA ILE A 16 3.22 -14.03 24.49
C ILE A 16 4.04 -14.21 25.77
N GLY A 17 4.75 -15.33 25.92
CA GLY A 17 5.59 -15.60 27.09
C GLY A 17 6.81 -14.67 27.24
N LYS A 18 7.10 -13.83 26.23
CA LYS A 18 8.27 -12.95 26.19
C LYS A 18 7.85 -11.48 26.24
N PRO A 19 7.86 -10.85 27.43
CA PRO A 19 7.31 -9.50 27.62
C PRO A 19 8.12 -8.39 26.92
N GLU A 20 9.39 -8.64 26.64
CA GLU A 20 10.31 -7.69 25.97
C GLU A 20 10.16 -7.68 24.44
N GLU A 21 9.39 -8.61 23.87
CA GLU A 21 9.22 -8.75 22.41
C GLU A 21 8.10 -7.83 21.88
N VAL A 22 8.24 -7.41 20.62
CA VAL A 22 7.34 -6.48 19.95
C VAL A 22 5.95 -7.09 19.80
N TYR A 23 5.86 -8.39 19.51
CA TYR A 23 4.59 -9.11 19.39
C TYR A 23 3.71 -8.96 20.65
N HIS A 24 4.30 -9.17 21.83
CA HIS A 24 3.60 -9.04 23.11
C HIS A 24 2.97 -7.65 23.29
N SER A 25 3.75 -6.59 23.02
CA SER A 25 3.27 -5.21 23.13
C SER A 25 2.08 -4.90 22.19
N LEU A 26 2.08 -5.48 21.00
CA LEU A 26 1.07 -5.25 19.98
C LEU A 26 -0.24 -5.95 20.35
N VAL A 27 -0.16 -7.19 20.81
CA VAL A 27 -1.32 -7.96 21.29
C VAL A 27 -1.92 -7.31 22.54
N ALA A 28 -1.09 -6.86 23.49
CA ALA A 28 -1.55 -6.16 24.68
C ALA A 28 -2.29 -4.86 24.33
N ALA A 29 -1.77 -4.07 23.38
CA ALA A 29 -2.43 -2.86 22.90
C ALA A 29 -3.79 -3.15 22.24
N GLN A 30 -3.89 -4.24 21.47
CA GLN A 30 -5.15 -4.67 20.85
C GLN A 30 -6.19 -5.10 21.90
N GLN A 31 -5.78 -5.85 22.93
CA GLN A 31 -6.66 -6.27 24.03
C GLN A 31 -7.14 -5.06 24.86
N ALA A 32 -6.25 -4.10 25.12
CA ALA A 32 -6.61 -2.85 25.77
C ALA A 32 -7.62 -2.04 24.93
N ALA A 33 -7.41 -1.92 23.62
CA ALA A 33 -8.34 -1.23 22.74
C ALA A 33 -9.70 -1.94 22.65
N ALA A 34 -9.72 -3.27 22.61
CA ALA A 34 -10.97 -4.05 22.57
C ALA A 34 -11.76 -3.93 23.89
N SER A 35 -11.08 -3.89 25.04
CA SER A 35 -11.74 -3.70 26.33
C SER A 35 -12.27 -2.27 26.52
N GLU A 36 -11.57 -1.25 26.01
CA GLU A 36 -12.04 0.14 26.02
C GLU A 36 -13.19 0.39 25.02
N ALA A 37 -13.20 -0.30 23.88
CA ALA A 37 -14.32 -0.23 22.93
C ALA A 37 -15.64 -0.76 23.53
N ASN A 38 -15.57 -1.71 24.47
CA ASN A 38 -16.73 -2.26 25.16
C ASN A 38 -17.27 -1.33 26.27
N LYS A 39 -16.50 -0.31 26.70
CA LYS A 39 -16.89 0.66 27.73
C LYS A 39 -17.62 1.90 27.19
N GLY A 40 -18.06 1.90 25.93
CA GLY A 40 -18.98 2.93 25.40
C GLY A 40 -18.36 4.28 25.02
N GLY A 41 -17.03 4.37 24.90
CA GLY A 41 -16.34 5.53 24.35
C GLY A 41 -16.12 5.39 22.84
N ARG A 42 -16.77 6.24 22.03
CA ARG A 42 -16.60 6.34 20.57
C ARG A 42 -15.13 6.14 20.12
N PRO A 43 -14.84 5.38 19.05
CA PRO A 43 -13.47 5.29 18.54
C PRO A 43 -13.05 6.66 18.02
N SER A 44 -12.14 7.32 18.74
CA SER A 44 -11.42 8.50 18.26
C SER A 44 -10.51 8.06 17.12
N LEU A 45 -11.04 8.08 15.90
CA LEU A 45 -10.25 8.13 14.67
C LEU A 45 -9.54 9.47 14.63
N LEU A 46 -8.42 9.64 15.34
CA LEU A 46 -7.33 10.62 15.12
C LEU A 46 -6.46 10.73 16.36
N ARG A 47 -5.30 10.06 16.35
CA ARG A 47 -4.12 10.56 17.09
C ARG A 47 -2.88 10.39 16.23
N GLN A 48 -2.79 11.27 15.25
CA GLN A 48 -1.58 11.54 14.48
C GLN A 48 -0.64 12.39 15.35
N PRO A 49 0.64 12.02 15.56
CA PRO A 49 1.58 12.93 16.19
C PRO A 49 1.99 14.03 15.18
N SER A 50 1.56 15.26 15.48
CA SER A 50 1.90 16.49 14.78
C SER A 50 3.34 16.91 15.06
N ASN A 51 4.08 17.27 13.99
CA ASN A 51 5.17 18.27 14.05
C ASN A 51 5.57 18.71 12.63
N VAL A 52 4.72 19.50 11.95
CA VAL A 52 5.17 20.46 10.92
C VAL A 52 4.21 21.65 10.94
N SER A 53 4.72 22.77 11.40
CA SER A 53 4.05 24.07 11.34
C SER A 53 4.09 24.59 9.90
N SER A 54 2.94 24.79 9.27
CA SER A 54 2.80 25.77 8.18
C SER A 54 1.36 26.27 8.11
N SER A 55 1.25 27.58 8.17
CA SER A 55 0.04 28.40 8.21
C SER A 55 -0.80 28.26 6.92
N VAL A 56 -2.09 27.95 7.06
CA VAL A 56 -3.06 27.99 5.96
C VAL A 56 -4.03 29.15 6.23
N PRO A 57 -4.22 30.12 5.30
CA PRO A 57 -5.20 31.16 5.48
C PRO A 57 -6.61 30.66 5.14
N SER A 58 -7.53 30.99 6.03
CA SER A 58 -8.98 30.90 5.86
C SER A 58 -9.44 31.77 4.70
N HIS A 59 -10.17 31.19 3.75
CA HIS A 59 -11.06 31.93 2.84
C HIS A 59 -12.42 31.24 2.83
N GLY A 60 -13.41 31.91 3.42
CA GLY A 60 -14.81 31.58 3.29
C GLY A 60 -15.35 32.00 1.92
N GLY A 61 -16.32 31.24 1.42
CA GLY A 61 -17.12 31.55 0.25
C GLY A 61 -18.25 30.52 0.07
N PRO A 62 -19.41 30.90 -0.48
CA PRO A 62 -20.70 30.42 0.02
C PRO A 62 -21.32 29.24 -0.73
N ARG A 63 -22.18 28.56 0.04
CA ARG A 63 -23.29 27.67 -0.32
C ARG A 63 -24.06 28.14 -1.57
N ALA A 64 -24.16 27.30 -2.61
CA ALA A 64 -25.33 27.20 -3.49
C ALA A 64 -25.19 26.04 -4.50
N GLU A 65 -26.29 25.30 -4.66
CA GLU A 65 -26.72 24.57 -5.86
C GLU A 65 -26.09 23.22 -6.20
N GLU A 66 -26.69 22.23 -5.53
CA GLU A 66 -27.16 20.96 -6.08
C GLU A 66 -27.39 20.98 -7.60
N GLN A 67 -26.41 20.51 -8.37
CA GLN A 67 -26.63 20.01 -9.73
C GLN A 67 -26.44 18.50 -9.71
N SER A 68 -27.59 17.82 -9.77
CA SER A 68 -27.76 16.40 -10.03
C SER A 68 -27.00 15.99 -11.29
N LYS A 69 -25.75 15.54 -11.13
CA LYS A 69 -25.03 14.88 -12.21
C LYS A 69 -25.42 13.41 -12.19
N LEU A 70 -26.33 13.08 -13.11
CA LEU A 70 -26.74 11.75 -13.57
C LEU A 70 -25.65 10.70 -13.24
N VAL A 71 -25.87 9.92 -12.19
CA VAL A 71 -25.04 8.75 -11.88
C VAL A 71 -25.46 7.68 -12.89
N GLU A 72 -24.84 7.75 -14.06
CA GLU A 72 -24.83 6.65 -15.00
C GLU A 72 -24.26 5.43 -14.26
N SER A 73 -25.02 4.35 -14.25
CA SER A 73 -24.71 3.10 -13.55
C SER A 73 -23.48 2.46 -14.20
N ARG A 74 -22.31 3.02 -13.92
CA ARG A 74 -21.04 2.36 -14.16
C ARG A 74 -20.98 1.20 -13.20
N THR A 75 -20.84 0.01 -13.78
CA THR A 75 -20.71 -1.22 -13.01
C THR A 75 -19.52 -1.04 -12.06
N GLU A 76 -19.58 -1.55 -10.83
CA GLU A 76 -18.48 -1.48 -9.85
C GLU A 76 -17.12 -1.91 -10.46
N LYS A 77 -17.17 -2.85 -11.42
CA LYS A 77 -16.03 -3.33 -12.20
C LYS A 77 -15.37 -2.26 -13.08
N GLU A 78 -16.13 -1.30 -13.60
CA GLU A 78 -15.63 -0.20 -14.43
C GLU A 78 -14.93 0.86 -13.58
N ILE A 79 -15.53 1.18 -12.42
CA ILE A 79 -14.95 2.09 -11.42
C ILE A 79 -13.62 1.51 -10.90
N GLU A 80 -13.58 0.21 -10.62
CA GLU A 80 -12.37 -0.45 -10.17
C GLU A 80 -11.27 -0.47 -11.24
N ARG A 81 -11.64 -0.68 -12.52
CA ARG A 81 -10.69 -0.60 -13.63
C ARG A 81 -10.12 0.81 -13.80
N GLU A 82 -10.95 1.85 -13.71
CA GLU A 82 -10.49 3.24 -13.77
C GLU A 82 -9.55 3.58 -12.60
N ARG A 83 -9.82 3.06 -11.40
CA ARG A 83 -8.93 3.21 -10.24
C ARG A 83 -7.59 2.51 -10.45
N ILE A 84 -7.60 1.27 -10.92
CA ILE A 84 -6.38 0.50 -11.22
C ILE A 84 -5.56 1.21 -12.30
N ASP A 85 -6.20 1.73 -13.35
CA ASP A 85 -5.52 2.45 -14.43
C ASP A 85 -4.97 3.81 -13.96
N ALA A 86 -5.71 4.53 -13.11
CA ALA A 86 -5.23 5.77 -12.49
C ALA A 86 -4.01 5.51 -11.59
N ILE A 87 -4.03 4.44 -10.79
CA ILE A 87 -2.90 4.02 -9.95
C ILE A 87 -1.71 3.59 -10.81
N ALA A 88 -1.95 2.83 -11.88
CA ALA A 88 -0.90 2.37 -12.80
C ALA A 88 -0.21 3.54 -13.52
N LYS A 89 -0.96 4.57 -13.91
CA LYS A 89 -0.42 5.80 -14.52
C LYS A 89 0.34 6.67 -13.52
N ALA A 90 -0.16 6.79 -12.29
CA ALA A 90 0.48 7.59 -11.24
C ALA A 90 1.75 6.92 -10.68
N TYR A 91 1.77 5.59 -10.60
CA TYR A 91 2.85 4.83 -9.99
C TYR A 91 3.82 4.29 -11.03
N LYS A 92 4.81 5.12 -11.40
CA LYS A 92 5.89 4.70 -12.29
C LYS A 92 6.96 3.93 -11.52
N VAL A 93 7.00 2.62 -11.69
CA VAL A 93 8.03 1.77 -11.07
C VAL A 93 9.36 1.97 -11.79
N PRO A 94 10.47 2.19 -11.07
CA PRO A 94 11.78 2.26 -11.70
C PRO A 94 12.17 0.88 -12.24
N TRP A 95 12.44 0.79 -13.54
CA TRP A 95 12.88 -0.45 -14.22
C TRP A 95 14.09 -1.11 -13.55
N ARG A 96 14.99 -0.31 -12.96
CA ARG A 96 16.13 -0.80 -12.18
C ARG A 96 15.72 -1.70 -11.02
N ARG A 97 14.60 -1.41 -10.35
CA ARG A 97 14.08 -2.24 -9.24
C ARG A 97 13.60 -3.60 -9.75
N ILE A 98 12.97 -3.62 -10.93
CA ILE A 98 12.45 -4.83 -11.55
C ILE A 98 13.61 -5.76 -11.92
N PHE A 99 14.63 -5.24 -12.61
CA PHE A 99 15.82 -6.02 -12.95
C PHE A 99 16.67 -6.39 -11.73
N ALA A 100 16.62 -5.61 -10.64
CA ALA A 100 17.30 -5.95 -9.40
C ALA A 100 16.64 -7.12 -8.65
N LEU A 101 15.35 -7.41 -8.90
CA LEU A 101 14.65 -8.55 -8.30
C LEU A 101 15.07 -9.88 -8.94
N SER A 102 15.46 -9.85 -10.22
CA SER A 102 15.84 -11.02 -11.02
C SER A 102 17.36 -11.23 -11.15
N LYS A 103 18.15 -10.65 -10.23
CA LYS A 103 19.62 -10.78 -10.18
C LYS A 103 20.15 -12.21 -10.39
N PRO A 104 19.66 -13.25 -9.70
CA PRO A 104 20.23 -14.60 -9.83
C PRO A 104 20.07 -15.20 -11.24
N GLU A 105 19.11 -14.73 -12.03
CA GLU A 105 18.81 -15.25 -13.38
C GLU A 105 19.27 -14.30 -14.50
N SER A 106 19.94 -13.19 -14.16
CA SER A 106 20.36 -12.17 -15.11
C SER A 106 21.30 -12.70 -16.21
N GLY A 107 22.00 -13.81 -15.97
CA GLY A 107 22.84 -14.49 -16.96
C GLY A 107 22.08 -14.97 -18.21
N PHE A 108 20.79 -15.28 -18.08
CA PHE A 108 19.97 -15.75 -19.21
C PHE A 108 19.49 -14.62 -20.13
N TYR A 109 19.61 -13.36 -19.73
CA TYR A 109 19.14 -12.24 -20.54
C TYR A 109 19.93 -12.07 -21.83
N ILE A 110 21.24 -12.32 -21.80
CA ILE A 110 22.11 -12.16 -22.98
C ILE A 110 21.71 -13.12 -24.12
N PRO A 111 21.65 -14.45 -23.90
CA PRO A 111 21.22 -15.37 -24.96
C PRO A 111 19.75 -15.16 -25.36
N ALA A 112 18.87 -14.79 -24.42
CA ALA A 112 17.47 -14.51 -24.73
C ALA A 112 17.30 -13.30 -25.66
N LEU A 113 18.06 -12.22 -25.43
CA LEU A 113 18.00 -11.01 -26.25
C LEU A 113 18.53 -11.27 -27.67
N LEU A 114 19.60 -12.07 -27.78
CA LEU A 114 20.14 -12.52 -29.06
C LEU A 114 19.13 -13.37 -29.83
N GLY A 115 18.52 -14.36 -29.17
CA GLY A 115 17.48 -15.19 -29.78
C GLY A 115 16.28 -14.37 -30.26
N ALA A 116 15.81 -13.43 -29.44
CA ALA A 116 14.72 -12.54 -29.79
C ALA A 116 15.05 -11.64 -30.99
N ALA A 117 16.28 -11.10 -31.06
CA ALA A 117 16.70 -10.26 -32.18
C ALA A 117 16.77 -11.05 -33.51
N VAL A 118 17.35 -12.26 -33.48
CA VAL A 118 17.42 -13.12 -34.67
C VAL A 118 16.01 -13.50 -35.12
N PHE A 119 15.14 -13.93 -34.21
CA PHE A 119 13.78 -14.33 -34.54
C PHE A 119 12.94 -13.15 -35.06
N GLY A 120 13.09 -11.97 -34.45
CA GLY A 120 12.46 -10.74 -34.93
C GLY A 120 12.96 -10.30 -36.32
N SER A 121 14.21 -10.63 -36.67
CA SER A 121 14.76 -10.37 -38.00
C SER A 121 14.30 -11.38 -39.06
N VAL A 122 13.88 -12.59 -38.67
CA VAL A 122 13.42 -13.65 -39.58
C VAL A 122 11.98 -13.42 -40.04
N MET A 123 11.15 -12.72 -39.26
CA MET A 123 9.85 -12.21 -39.72
C MET A 123 9.92 -10.69 -39.97
N PRO A 124 10.41 -10.25 -41.14
CA PRO A 124 10.18 -8.87 -41.56
C PRO A 124 8.68 -8.65 -41.81
N PHE A 125 8.20 -7.48 -41.40
CA PHE A 125 6.80 -7.03 -41.53
C PHE A 125 6.34 -6.97 -43.00
#